data_AF-A0A352T4A5-F1
#
_entry.id   AF-A0A352T4A5-F1
#
_cell.length_a   1.000
_cell.length_b   1.000
_cell.length_c   1.000
_cell.angle_alpha   90.00
_cell.angle_beta   90.00
_cell.angle_gamma   90.00
#
_symmetry.space_group_name_H-M   'P 1'
#
loop_
_entity.id
_entity.type
_entity.pdbx_description
1 polymer ?
#
loop_
_entity_poly.entity_id
_entity_poly.type
_entity_poly.pdbx_seq_one_letter_code
_entity_poly.pdbx_strand_id
1 'polypeptide(L)'
;MKKKKSKCVSYAKWGYIFLIPFFLVYIIFQLFPLISTFYNSFFENYRVGLMQVGPKFVGLANYKEILSNTPLLMYLKNTFIIWMMGFIPQMFFSLLLASWFTDLRLRLKCSGFFKTVIYMPNLIMASAFSM
;
A
#
# COMPACT_ATOMS: atom_id res chain seq x y z
N MET A 1 -47.07 34.42 -11.98
CA MET A 1 -45.63 34.45 -11.64
C MET A 1 -45.07 33.02 -11.68
N LYS A 2 -44.27 32.64 -12.69
CA LYS A 2 -43.68 31.30 -12.82
C LYS A 2 -42.32 31.24 -12.10
N LYS A 3 -42.22 30.46 -11.02
CA LYS A 3 -40.96 30.23 -10.28
C LYS A 3 -39.94 29.51 -11.18
N LYS A 4 -38.83 30.19 -11.50
CA LYS A 4 -37.66 29.58 -12.16
C LYS A 4 -37.06 28.52 -11.23
N LYS A 5 -37.12 27.25 -11.63
CA LYS A 5 -36.41 26.16 -10.95
C LYS A 5 -34.91 26.40 -11.10
N SER A 6 -34.23 26.66 -9.99
CA SER A 6 -32.77 26.68 -9.90
C SER A 6 -32.23 25.40 -10.52
N LYS A 7 -31.46 25.51 -11.62
CA LYS A 7 -30.74 24.37 -12.19
C LYS A 7 -29.64 24.03 -11.20
N CYS A 8 -29.86 23.00 -10.38
CA CYS A 8 -28.79 22.33 -9.68
C CYS A 8 -27.87 21.74 -10.75
N VAL A 9 -26.76 22.43 -11.05
CA VAL A 9 -25.80 22.00 -12.07
C VAL A 9 -25.16 20.72 -11.55
N SER A 10 -25.54 19.59 -12.15
CA SER A 10 -24.93 18.29 -11.82
C SER A 10 -23.52 18.24 -12.42
N TYR A 11 -22.54 18.64 -11.62
CA TYR A 11 -21.11 18.50 -11.93
C TYR A 11 -20.62 17.05 -11.90
N ALA A 12 -21.50 16.09 -11.59
CA ALA A 12 -21.17 14.66 -11.53
C ALA A 12 -20.56 14.15 -12.84
N LYS A 13 -21.07 14.60 -14.00
CA LYS A 13 -20.56 14.18 -15.32
C LYS A 13 -19.08 14.55 -15.53
N TRP A 14 -18.66 15.72 -15.07
CA TRP A 14 -17.27 16.15 -15.17
C TRP A 14 -16.38 15.39 -14.18
N GLY A 15 -16.89 15.09 -12.98
CA GLY A 15 -16.20 14.23 -12.01
C GLY A 15 -15.86 12.85 -12.58
N TYR A 16 -16.79 12.21 -13.31
CA TYR A 16 -16.51 10.93 -13.98
C TYR A 16 -15.44 11.05 -15.07
N ILE A 17 -15.43 12.14 -15.86
CA ILE A 17 -14.43 12.35 -16.92
C ILE A 17 -13.02 12.45 -16.33
N PHE A 18 -12.85 13.13 -15.19
CA PHE A 18 -11.55 13.20 -14.50
C PHE A 18 -11.13 11.88 -13.83
N LEU A 19 -12.09 11.02 -13.48
CA LEU A 19 -11.82 9.70 -12.90
C LEU A 19 -11.40 8.66 -13.96
N ILE A 20 -11.92 8.75 -15.18
CA ILE A 20 -11.63 7.80 -16.28
C ILE A 20 -10.13 7.54 -16.49
N PRO A 21 -9.24 8.55 -16.63
CA PRO A 21 -7.82 8.29 -16.87
C PRO A 21 -7.16 7.53 -15.71
N PHE A 22 -7.56 7.82 -14.47
CA PHE A 22 -7.07 7.08 -13.29
C PHE A 22 -7.51 5.61 -13.34
N PHE A 23 -8.80 5.34 -13.60
CA PHE A 23 -9.31 3.98 -13.68
C PHE A 23 -8.68 3.20 -14.84
N LEU A 24 -8.46 3.84 -15.98
CA LEU A 24 -7.82 3.21 -17.13
C LEU A 24 -6.40 2.76 -16.80
N VAL A 25 -5.59 3.63 -16.18
CA VAL A 25 -4.24 3.28 -15.73
C VAL A 25 -4.28 2.17 -14.67
N TYR A 26 -5.18 2.27 -13.69
CA TYR A 26 -5.33 1.25 -12.65
C TYR A 26 -5.68 -0.12 -13.25
N ILE A 27 -6.60 -0.19 -14.20
CA ILE A 27 -7.03 -1.45 -14.80
C ILE A 27 -5.87 -2.09 -15.59
N ILE A 28 -5.14 -1.31 -16.38
CA ILE A 28 -4.06 -1.82 -17.23
C ILE A 28 -2.84 -2.23 -16.41
N PHE A 29 -2.43 -1.39 -15.44
CA PHE A 29 -1.16 -1.58 -14.74
C PHE A 29 -1.28 -2.30 -13.39
N GLN A 30 -2.48 -2.40 -12.83
CA GLN A 30 -2.68 -3.03 -11.51
C GLN A 30 -3.65 -4.20 -11.59
N LEU A 31 -4.85 -4.00 -12.14
CA LEU A 31 -5.87 -5.05 -12.17
C LEU A 31 -5.48 -6.20 -13.12
N PHE A 32 -5.01 -5.88 -14.31
CA PHE A 32 -4.58 -6.88 -15.31
C PHE A 32 -3.43 -7.76 -14.81
N PRO A 33 -2.31 -7.23 -14.26
CA PRO A 33 -1.27 -8.09 -13.71
C PRO A 33 -1.76 -8.86 -12.48
N LEU A 34 -2.63 -8.29 -11.64
CA LEU A 34 -3.21 -9.01 -10.50
C LEU A 34 -4.01 -10.23 -10.97
N ILE A 35 -4.92 -10.07 -11.94
CA ILE A 35 -5.68 -11.18 -12.51
C ILE A 35 -4.74 -12.20 -13.16
N SER A 36 -3.70 -11.73 -13.85
CA SER A 36 -2.69 -12.61 -14.45
C SER A 36 -1.93 -13.41 -13.38
N THR A 37 -1.58 -12.80 -12.24
CA THR A 37 -0.94 -13.49 -11.12
C THR A 37 -1.88 -14.52 -10.49
N PHE A 38 -3.16 -14.17 -10.30
CA PHE A 38 -4.16 -15.12 -9.81
C PHE A 38 -4.34 -16.29 -10.77
N TYR A 39 -4.47 -16.03 -12.08
CA TYR A 39 -4.55 -17.07 -13.09
C TYR A 39 -3.30 -17.96 -13.03
N ASN A 40 -2.09 -17.36 -13.10
CA ASN A 40 -0.83 -18.10 -13.00
C ASN A 40 -0.68 -18.88 -11.68
N SER A 41 -1.31 -18.47 -10.57
CA SER A 41 -1.26 -19.22 -9.30
C SER A 41 -1.89 -20.62 -9.39
N PHE A 42 -2.79 -20.85 -10.35
CA PHE A 42 -3.39 -22.16 -10.62
C PHE A 42 -2.60 -22.99 -11.63
N PHE A 43 -1.59 -22.39 -12.28
CA PHE A 43 -0.69 -23.09 -13.19
C PHE A 43 0.67 -23.26 -12.54
N GLU A 44 1.24 -24.45 -12.68
CA GLU A 44 2.65 -24.66 -12.39
C GLU A 44 3.43 -24.13 -13.58
N ASN A 45 3.92 -22.89 -13.45
CA ASN A 45 4.70 -22.19 -14.45
C ASN A 45 5.91 -21.55 -13.75
N TYR A 46 6.93 -22.36 -13.52
CA TYR A 46 8.18 -21.93 -12.93
C TYR A 46 9.30 -22.02 -13.95
N ARG A 47 10.20 -21.04 -13.90
CA ARG A 47 11.44 -21.04 -14.69
C ARG A 47 12.58 -21.48 -13.79
N VAL A 48 13.23 -22.60 -14.14
CA VAL A 48 14.52 -22.98 -13.55
C VAL A 48 15.60 -22.66 -14.57
N GLY A 49 16.33 -21.57 -14.35
CA GLY A 49 17.34 -21.10 -15.30
C GLY A 49 16.72 -20.68 -16.65
N LEU A 50 17.17 -21.33 -17.74
CA LEU A 50 16.71 -21.05 -19.13
C LEU A 50 15.55 -21.96 -19.58
N MET A 51 15.16 -22.96 -18.78
CA MET A 51 14.04 -23.84 -19.14
C MET A 51 12.75 -23.36 -18.48
N GLN A 52 11.75 -23.10 -19.33
CA GLN A 52 10.40 -22.83 -18.91
C GLN A 52 9.64 -24.15 -18.86
N VAL A 53 9.39 -24.65 -17.65
CA VAL A 53 8.47 -25.78 -17.49
C VAL A 53 7.07 -25.25 -17.77
N GLY A 54 6.48 -25.74 -18.86
CA GLY A 54 5.24 -25.22 -19.44
C GLY A 54 4.06 -25.21 -18.46
N PRO A 55 2.99 -24.47 -18.77
CA PRO A 55 1.87 -24.27 -17.86
C PRO A 55 1.08 -25.59 -17.69
N LYS A 56 1.39 -26.35 -16.64
CA LYS A 56 0.52 -27.44 -16.19
C LYS A 56 -0.56 -26.86 -15.32
N PHE A 57 -1.83 -27.15 -15.61
CA PHE A 57 -2.91 -26.75 -14.72
C PHE A 57 -2.91 -27.70 -13.52
N VAL A 58 -2.45 -27.20 -12.37
CA VAL A 58 -2.34 -28.00 -11.12
C VAL A 58 -3.44 -27.60 -10.11
N GLY A 59 -4.29 -26.64 -10.49
CA GLY A 59 -5.47 -26.25 -9.72
C GLY A 59 -5.09 -25.79 -8.31
N LEU A 60 -5.58 -26.50 -7.29
CA LEU A 60 -5.37 -26.16 -5.87
C LEU A 60 -4.15 -26.84 -5.22
N ALA A 61 -3.37 -27.63 -5.96
CA ALA A 61 -2.26 -28.36 -5.35
C ALA A 61 -1.18 -27.43 -4.79
N ASN A 62 -0.90 -26.31 -5.48
CA ASN A 62 0.03 -25.28 -5.01
C ASN A 62 -0.37 -24.73 -3.63
N TYR A 63 -1.66 -24.47 -3.41
CA TYR A 63 -2.15 -24.00 -2.11
C TYR A 63 -2.04 -25.07 -1.04
N LYS A 64 -2.32 -26.33 -1.38
CA LYS A 64 -2.18 -27.47 -0.45
C LYS A 64 -0.72 -27.65 -0.02
N GLU A 65 0.21 -27.56 -0.96
CA GLU A 65 1.64 -27.68 -0.71
C GLU A 65 2.17 -26.56 0.20
N ILE A 66 1.75 -25.31 -0.03
CA ILE A 66 2.13 -24.18 0.83
C ILE A 66 1.58 -24.36 2.25
N LEU A 67 0.36 -24.89 2.39
CA LEU A 67 -0.26 -25.12 3.69
C LEU A 67 0.32 -26.33 4.44
N SER A 68 0.79 -27.37 3.75
CA SER A 68 1.27 -28.61 4.37
C SER A 68 2.79 -28.67 4.54
N ASN A 69 3.56 -28.16 3.58
CA ASN A 69 5.02 -28.40 3.49
C ASN A 69 5.86 -27.19 3.86
N THR A 70 5.28 -25.98 3.85
CA THR A 70 6.01 -24.74 4.17
C THR A 70 5.69 -24.29 5.59
N PRO A 71 6.65 -23.73 6.37
CA PRO A 71 6.37 -23.13 7.68
C PRO A 71 5.62 -21.78 7.54
N LEU A 72 4.49 -21.79 6.84
CA LEU A 72 3.63 -20.64 6.55
C LEU A 72 3.26 -19.90 7.85
N LEU A 73 2.85 -20.65 8.88
CA LEU A 73 2.52 -20.10 10.19
C LEU A 73 3.68 -19.36 10.85
N MET A 74 4.92 -19.83 10.66
CA MET A 74 6.10 -19.15 11.17
C MET A 74 6.35 -17.84 10.43
N TYR A 75 6.22 -17.83 9.10
CA TYR A 75 6.37 -16.61 8.32
C TYR A 75 5.28 -15.59 8.63
N LEU A 76 4.02 -16.01 8.73
CA LEU A 76 2.92 -15.13 9.14
C LEU A 76 3.15 -14.54 10.53
N LYS A 77 3.58 -15.36 11.49
CA LYS A 77 3.90 -14.90 12.84
C LYS A 77 5.03 -13.87 12.80
N ASN A 78 6.10 -14.12 12.04
CA ASN A 78 7.23 -13.21 11.92
C ASN A 78 6.81 -11.88 11.27
N THR A 79 6.07 -11.92 10.16
CA THR A 79 5.52 -10.72 9.51
C THR A 79 4.62 -9.94 10.45
N PHE A 80 3.75 -10.63 11.20
CA PHE A 80 2.86 -9.99 12.15
C PHE A 80 3.62 -9.35 13.31
N ILE A 81 4.65 -10.02 13.84
CA ILE A 81 5.52 -9.46 14.89
C ILE A 81 6.24 -8.22 14.39
N ILE A 82 6.86 -8.26 13.21
CA ILE A 82 7.55 -7.09 12.63
C ILE A 82 6.57 -5.95 12.40
N TRP A 83 5.38 -6.23 11.85
CA TRP A 83 4.37 -5.22 11.59
C TRP A 83 3.89 -4.57 12.89
N MET A 84 3.59 -5.35 13.93
CA MET A 84 3.16 -4.83 15.23
C MET A 84 4.27 -4.05 15.93
N MET A 85 5.51 -4.57 15.92
CA MET A 85 6.67 -3.87 16.50
C MET A 85 7.07 -2.62 15.73
N GLY A 86 6.78 -2.53 14.43
CA GLY A 86 6.98 -1.29 13.67
C GLY A 86 5.86 -0.29 13.93
N PHE A 87 4.61 -0.74 13.79
CA PHE A 87 3.43 0.11 13.83
C PHE A 87 3.17 0.70 15.22
N ILE A 88 3.23 -0.12 16.29
CA ILE A 88 2.88 0.33 17.64
C ILE A 88 3.83 1.44 18.14
N PRO A 89 5.16 1.26 18.12
CA PRO A 89 6.07 2.32 18.54
C PRO A 89 5.99 3.54 17.62
N GLN A 90 5.92 3.34 16.29
CA GLN A 90 5.81 4.45 15.35
C GLN A 90 4.57 5.31 15.63
N MET A 91 3.41 4.69 15.87
CA MET A 91 2.18 5.40 16.16
C MET A 91 2.24 6.10 17.53
N PHE A 92 2.80 5.42 18.54
CA PHE A 92 3.00 5.99 19.87
C PHE A 92 3.91 7.23 19.84
N PHE A 93 5.09 7.13 19.22
CA PHE A 93 6.03 8.25 19.08
C PHE A 93 5.45 9.37 18.23
N SER A 94 4.74 9.05 17.13
CA SER A 94 4.10 10.06 16.28
C SER A 94 3.07 10.89 17.05
N LEU A 95 2.21 10.23 17.84
CA LEU A 95 1.21 10.90 18.66
C LEU A 95 1.82 11.69 19.83
N LEU A 96 2.85 11.13 20.48
CA LEU A 96 3.57 11.81 21.56
C LEU A 96 4.23 13.10 21.06
N LEU A 97 4.96 13.01 19.95
CA LEU A 97 5.58 14.18 19.31
C LEU A 97 4.51 15.17 18.85
N ALA A 98 3.42 14.71 18.23
CA ALA A 98 2.32 15.58 17.81
C ALA A 98 1.71 16.35 18.98
N SER A 99 1.43 15.67 20.10
CA SER A 99 0.92 16.30 21.33
C SER A 99 1.89 17.37 21.85
N TRP A 100 3.17 17.01 21.98
CA TRP A 100 4.20 17.92 22.49
C TRP A 100 4.39 19.16 21.60
N PHE A 101 4.33 19.02 20.28
CA PHE A 101 4.44 20.15 19.35
C PHE A 101 3.13 20.96 19.19
N THR A 102 1.98 20.41 19.56
CA THR A 102 0.67 21.08 19.48
C THR A 102 0.40 21.98 20.69
N ASP A 103 1.07 21.75 21.82
CA ASP A 103 0.91 22.58 23.01
C ASP A 103 1.39 24.04 22.76
N LEU A 104 0.41 24.90 22.44
CA LEU A 104 0.57 26.32 22.13
C LEU A 104 1.25 27.13 23.25
N ARG A 105 1.31 26.60 24.48
CA ARG A 105 1.88 27.29 25.65
C ARG A 105 3.40 27.36 25.66
N LEU A 106 4.11 26.45 24.98
CA LEU A 106 5.55 26.30 25.17
C LEU A 106 6.43 27.26 24.36
N ARG A 107 5.88 28.13 23.48
CA ARG A 107 6.63 29.15 22.69
C ARG A 107 8.04 28.67 22.29
N LEU A 108 8.13 27.45 21.75
CA LEU A 108 9.42 26.85 21.39
C LEU A 108 10.01 27.65 20.23
N LYS A 109 11.00 28.49 20.55
CA LYS A 109 11.69 29.41 19.63
C LYS A 109 12.45 28.75 18.46
N CYS A 110 12.36 27.43 18.30
CA CYS A 110 13.00 26.66 17.21
C CYS A 110 12.09 25.59 16.58
N SER A 111 10.76 25.75 16.62
CA SER A 111 9.79 24.77 16.04
C SER A 111 10.12 24.34 14.60
N GLY A 112 10.62 25.26 13.76
CA GLY A 112 11.01 24.94 12.38
C GLY A 112 12.18 23.95 12.29
N PHE A 113 13.24 24.15 13.07
CA PHE A 113 14.42 23.27 13.06
C PHE A 113 14.08 21.85 13.51
N PHE A 114 13.34 21.71 14.61
CA PHE A 114 12.92 20.38 15.12
C PHE A 114 12.01 19.64 14.13
N LYS A 115 11.07 20.34 13.46
CA LYS A 115 10.25 19.73 12.40
C LYS A 115 11.13 19.26 11.24
N THR A 116 12.05 20.09 10.75
CA THR A 116 12.91 19.69 9.61
C THR A 116 13.76 18.45 9.94
N VAL A 117 14.36 18.37 11.12
CA VAL A 117 15.19 17.21 11.51
C VAL A 117 14.35 15.94 11.68
N ILE A 118 13.16 16.03 12.27
CA ILE A 118 12.25 14.87 12.46
C ILE A 118 11.68 14.37 11.12
N TYR A 119 11.44 15.27 10.17
CA TYR A 119 10.93 14.91 8.84
C TYR A 119 12.02 14.49 7.85
N MET A 120 13.28 14.85 8.08
CA MET A 120 14.41 14.52 7.20
C MET A 120 14.52 13.01 6.89
N PRO A 121 14.37 12.08 7.85
CA PRO A 121 14.42 10.64 7.57
C PRO A 121 13.38 10.17 6.56
N ASN A 122 12.18 10.78 6.54
CA ASN A 122 11.13 10.43 5.57
C ASN A 122 11.45 10.91 4.14
N LEU A 123 12.39 11.85 4.00
CA LEU A 123 12.87 12.34 2.71
C LEU A 123 14.04 11.51 2.18
N ILE A 124 14.72 10.78 3.05
CA ILE A 124 15.83 9.89 2.66
C ILE A 124 15.24 8.58 2.18
N MET A 125 15.70 8.11 1.01
CA MET A 125 15.23 6.87 0.42
C MET A 125 15.59 5.67 1.31
N ALA A 126 14.64 4.74 1.52
CA ALA A 126 14.85 3.53 2.32
C ALA A 126 16.09 2.72 1.88
N SER A 127 16.45 2.77 0.59
CA SER A 127 17.65 2.13 0.05
C SER A 127 18.96 2.64 0.65
N ALA A 128 19.03 3.91 1.05
CA ALA A 128 20.22 4.48 1.68
C ALA A 128 20.44 3.97 3.11
N PHE A 129 19.38 3.49 3.77
CA PHE A 129 19.46 2.87 5.09
C PHE A 129 19.66 1.35 5.05
N SER A 130 19.42 0.73 3.88
CA SER A 130 19.45 -0.73 3.69
C SER A 130 20.76 -1.25 3.10
N MET A 131 21.74 -0.38 2.84
CA MET A 131 23.10 -0.77 2.44
C MET A 131 23.99 -1.06 3.64
#